data_AF-A0A8S3ZMW4-F1
#
_entry.id   AF-A0A8S3ZMW4-F1
#
_cell.length_a   1.000
_cell.length_b   1.000
_cell.length_c   1.000
_cell.angle_alpha   90.00
_cell.angle_beta   90.00
_cell.angle_gamma   90.00
#
_symmetry.space_group_name_H-M   'P 1'
#
loop_
_entity.id
_entity.type
_entity.pdbx_description
1 polymer ?
#
loop_
_entity_poly.entity_id
_entity_poly.type
_entity_poly.pdbx_seq_one_letter_code
_entity_poly.pdbx_strand_id
1 'polypeptide(L)'
;DTVYMPDEELLKEYVLNETGKIYTGNKTSIREKPWNFGQFESCVLDVALFILDMTDMSWVVRGNPIPVIRKVSATVNAPDDGGIVAGNWSGDYTGGTSPLSWTGSVPILEEFWASKTPVRFGQCWVFCGVCTTISRALGIPARCITNFESAHDTDGSITIDVHFQANGELDDLSNDDSVWNFHCWNEAWMSRPDLPAGYGGWQAFDSTPQETSD
;
A
#
# COMPACT_ATOMS: atom_id res chain seq x y z
N ASP A 1 5.27 -5.58 -23.71
CA ASP A 1 4.66 -5.90 -22.43
C ASP A 1 3.77 -4.74 -21.99
N THR A 2 2.64 -5.00 -21.32
CA THR A 2 1.75 -3.95 -20.75
C THR A 2 2.48 -3.14 -19.67
N VAL A 3 3.47 -3.73 -18.98
CA VAL A 3 4.32 -3.04 -17.98
C VAL A 3 5.63 -2.51 -18.56
N TYR A 4 5.77 -2.40 -19.88
CA TYR A 4 7.01 -1.96 -20.50
C TYR A 4 7.41 -0.55 -20.04
N MET A 5 8.60 -0.43 -19.45
CA MET A 5 9.24 0.82 -19.09
C MET A 5 10.50 0.99 -19.96
N PRO A 6 10.55 2.02 -20.83
CA PRO A 6 11.61 2.15 -21.83
C PRO A 6 12.96 2.58 -21.25
N ASP A 7 12.97 3.20 -20.07
CA ASP A 7 14.18 3.71 -19.43
C ASP A 7 14.80 2.64 -18.51
N GLU A 8 16.01 2.21 -18.85
CA GLU A 8 16.74 1.18 -18.09
C GLU A 8 17.13 1.62 -16.68
N GLU A 9 17.40 2.91 -16.45
CA GLU A 9 17.70 3.42 -15.11
C GLU A 9 16.45 3.42 -14.24
N LEU A 10 15.28 3.72 -14.83
CA LEU A 10 14.01 3.59 -14.12
C LEU A 10 13.65 2.13 -13.85
N LEU A 11 14.00 1.19 -14.73
CA LEU A 11 13.86 -0.25 -14.47
C LEU A 11 14.74 -0.71 -13.30
N LYS A 12 15.99 -0.22 -13.24
CA LYS A 12 16.88 -0.50 -12.10
C LYS A 12 16.26 -0.02 -10.79
N GLU A 13 15.64 1.16 -10.78
CA GLU A 13 15.05 1.73 -9.56
C GLU A 13 13.70 1.09 -9.19
N TYR A 14 12.80 0.90 -10.15
CA TYR A 14 11.41 0.54 -9.90
C TYR A 14 11.10 -0.95 -9.99
N VAL A 15 12.06 -1.77 -10.43
CA VAL A 15 11.95 -3.24 -10.46
C VAL A 15 13.10 -3.88 -9.68
N LEU A 16 14.35 -3.50 -9.97
CA LEU A 16 15.52 -4.25 -9.48
C LEU A 16 16.06 -3.77 -8.12
N ASN A 17 15.81 -2.53 -7.72
CA ASN A 17 16.31 -2.00 -6.46
C ASN A 17 15.53 -2.63 -5.30
N GLU A 18 16.23 -3.29 -4.39
CA GLU A 18 15.64 -3.98 -3.23
C GLU A 18 15.56 -3.10 -1.99
N THR A 19 16.10 -1.88 -2.06
CA THR A 19 16.10 -0.93 -0.95
C THR A 19 15.49 0.38 -1.39
N GLY A 20 14.81 1.06 -0.47
CA GLY A 20 14.17 2.33 -0.76
C GLY A 20 14.06 3.22 0.45
N LYS A 21 13.39 4.35 0.25
CA LYS A 21 13.05 5.30 1.29
C LYS A 21 11.55 5.58 1.22
N ILE A 22 10.90 5.57 2.38
CA ILE A 22 9.52 6.03 2.52
C ILE A 22 9.56 7.33 3.33
N TYR A 23 8.95 8.38 2.79
CA TYR A 23 8.90 9.67 3.47
C TYR A 23 7.76 9.68 4.48
N THR A 24 8.01 10.27 5.64
CA THR A 24 7.09 10.31 6.80
C THR A 24 7.24 11.66 7.52
N GLY A 25 6.52 11.86 8.62
CA GLY A 25 6.61 13.06 9.44
C GLY A 25 5.45 14.01 9.19
N ASN A 26 5.75 15.26 8.87
CA ASN A 26 4.72 16.24 8.48
C ASN A 26 5.30 17.22 7.44
N LYS A 27 4.44 18.07 6.86
CA LYS A 27 4.83 19.03 5.81
C LYS A 27 6.02 19.94 6.15
N THR A 28 6.23 20.22 7.43
CA THR A 28 7.32 21.11 7.90
C THR A 28 8.55 20.34 8.40
N SER A 29 8.43 19.04 8.61
CA SER A 29 9.47 18.17 9.15
C SER A 29 9.38 16.80 8.49
N ILE A 30 9.86 16.74 7.24
CA ILE A 30 9.92 15.53 6.43
C ILE A 30 11.05 14.65 6.97
N ARG A 31 10.73 13.37 7.21
CA ARG A 31 11.68 12.35 7.65
C ARG A 31 11.75 11.25 6.62
N GLU A 32 12.94 10.70 6.41
CA GLU A 32 13.14 9.50 5.61
C GLU A 32 13.18 8.26 6.49
N LYS A 33 12.43 7.23 6.11
CA LYS A 33 12.51 5.90 6.70
C LYS A 33 13.09 4.95 5.65
N PRO A 34 14.35 4.48 5.81
CA PRO A 34 14.87 3.42 4.97
C PRO A 34 13.99 2.18 5.05
N TRP A 35 13.77 1.52 3.92
CA TRP A 35 12.95 0.33 3.83
C TRP A 35 13.64 -0.74 2.98
N ASN A 36 13.76 -1.95 3.52
CA ASN A 36 14.21 -3.11 2.75
C ASN A 36 13.00 -3.77 2.08
N PHE A 37 12.86 -3.60 0.75
CA PHE A 37 11.84 -4.30 -0.02
C PHE A 37 12.17 -5.79 -0.14
N GLY A 38 13.42 -6.13 -0.47
CA GLY A 38 13.95 -7.50 -0.50
C GLY A 38 13.18 -8.46 -1.40
N GLN A 39 12.74 -8.01 -2.58
CA GLN A 39 11.88 -8.80 -3.46
C GLN A 39 12.52 -10.08 -4.01
N PHE A 40 13.85 -10.23 -3.94
CA PHE A 40 14.55 -11.46 -4.36
C PHE A 40 14.81 -12.44 -3.20
N GLU A 41 14.36 -12.13 -1.98
CA GLU A 41 14.45 -13.04 -0.85
C GLU A 41 13.50 -14.24 -1.01
N SER A 42 13.92 -15.39 -0.46
CA SER A 42 13.40 -16.71 -0.83
C SER A 42 11.88 -16.88 -0.76
N CYS A 43 11.19 -16.31 0.25
CA CYS A 43 9.75 -16.48 0.42
C CYS A 43 8.92 -15.46 -0.37
N VAL A 44 9.51 -14.38 -0.88
CA VAL A 44 8.74 -13.22 -1.36
C VAL A 44 7.97 -13.55 -2.63
N LEU A 45 8.61 -14.19 -3.60
CA LEU A 45 7.94 -14.62 -4.82
C LEU A 45 6.85 -15.66 -4.53
N ASP A 46 7.10 -16.59 -3.61
CA ASP A 46 6.11 -17.59 -3.19
C ASP A 46 4.87 -16.93 -2.57
N VAL A 47 5.06 -15.93 -1.69
CA VAL A 47 3.95 -15.14 -1.14
C VAL A 47 3.20 -14.40 -2.26
N ALA A 48 3.93 -13.76 -3.17
CA ALA A 48 3.35 -13.00 -4.27
C ALA A 48 2.49 -13.89 -5.20
N LEU A 49 2.89 -15.14 -5.44
CA LEU A 49 2.09 -16.11 -6.20
C LEU A 49 0.91 -16.64 -5.37
N PHE A 50 1.13 -16.93 -4.09
CA PHE A 50 0.10 -17.44 -3.19
C PHE A 50 -1.07 -16.48 -3.01
N ILE A 51 -0.82 -15.17 -2.93
CA ILE A 51 -1.93 -14.20 -2.86
C ILE A 51 -2.78 -14.20 -4.14
N LEU A 52 -2.23 -14.57 -5.30
CA LEU A 52 -3.02 -14.73 -6.54
C LEU A 52 -3.84 -16.02 -6.51
N ASP A 53 -3.44 -17.01 -5.71
CA ASP A 53 -4.18 -18.25 -5.48
C ASP A 53 -5.30 -18.06 -4.45
N MET A 54 -5.03 -17.37 -3.33
CA MET A 54 -6.02 -17.06 -2.28
C MET A 54 -7.26 -16.33 -2.80
N THR A 55 -7.12 -15.72 -3.96
CA THR A 55 -8.06 -14.77 -4.51
C THR A 55 -8.91 -15.34 -5.63
N ASP A 56 -8.79 -16.64 -5.87
CA ASP A 56 -9.41 -17.39 -6.96
C ASP A 56 -9.21 -16.72 -8.33
N MET A 57 -8.10 -15.98 -8.49
CA MET A 57 -7.79 -15.30 -9.74
C MET A 57 -7.40 -16.34 -10.79
N SER A 58 -8.25 -16.48 -11.80
CA SER A 58 -7.99 -17.34 -12.96
C SER A 58 -6.61 -17.06 -13.55
N TRP A 59 -5.86 -18.14 -13.82
CA TRP A 59 -4.51 -18.07 -14.40
C TRP A 59 -4.46 -17.27 -15.71
N VAL A 60 -5.56 -17.24 -16.47
CA VAL A 60 -5.69 -16.46 -17.73
C VAL A 60 -5.57 -14.95 -17.46
N VAL A 61 -6.01 -14.49 -16.28
CA VAL A 61 -6.06 -13.08 -15.91
C VAL A 61 -4.74 -12.60 -15.29
N ARG A 62 -3.90 -13.52 -14.77
CA ARG A 62 -2.65 -13.19 -14.07
C ARG A 62 -1.59 -12.52 -14.96
N GLY A 63 -1.73 -12.59 -16.29
CA GLY A 63 -0.89 -11.84 -17.24
C GLY A 63 -1.31 -10.38 -17.44
N ASN A 64 -2.43 -9.95 -16.87
CA ASN A 64 -2.90 -8.56 -16.94
C ASN A 64 -2.55 -7.81 -15.64
N PRO A 65 -1.69 -6.78 -15.66
CA PRO A 65 -1.25 -6.09 -14.45
C PRO A 65 -2.38 -5.32 -13.76
N ILE A 66 -3.45 -4.94 -14.46
CA ILE A 66 -4.57 -4.16 -13.92
C ILE A 66 -5.32 -4.95 -12.83
N PRO A 67 -5.90 -6.14 -13.10
CA PRO A 67 -6.54 -6.94 -12.06
C PRO A 67 -5.55 -7.46 -11.03
N VAL A 68 -4.30 -7.72 -11.42
CA VAL A 68 -3.24 -8.14 -10.48
C VAL A 68 -2.99 -7.07 -9.42
N ILE A 69 -2.76 -5.81 -9.81
CA ILE A 69 -2.45 -4.74 -8.85
C ILE A 69 -3.66 -4.42 -7.96
N ARG A 70 -4.88 -4.47 -8.51
CA ARG A 70 -6.12 -4.32 -7.73
C ARG A 70 -6.25 -5.43 -6.69
N LYS A 71 -5.78 -6.63 -6.99
CA LYS A 71 -5.84 -7.74 -6.03
C LYS A 71 -4.72 -7.68 -5.00
N VAL A 72 -3.52 -7.26 -5.40
CA VAL A 72 -2.43 -6.96 -4.46
C VAL A 72 -2.89 -5.91 -3.43
N SER A 73 -3.56 -4.83 -3.87
CA SER A 73 -4.03 -3.80 -2.95
C SER A 73 -5.06 -4.34 -1.94
N ALA A 74 -5.98 -5.18 -2.40
CA ALA A 74 -6.99 -5.80 -1.54
C ALA A 74 -6.43 -6.83 -0.55
N THR A 75 -5.47 -7.66 -0.96
CA THR A 75 -4.98 -8.79 -0.14
C THR A 75 -3.87 -8.39 0.84
N VAL A 76 -3.14 -7.31 0.58
CA VAL A 76 -2.09 -6.86 1.50
C VAL A 76 -2.68 -6.38 2.83
N ASN A 77 -3.86 -5.78 2.81
CA ASN A 77 -4.65 -5.53 4.02
C ASN A 77 -5.54 -6.72 4.35
N ALA A 78 -5.73 -6.97 5.65
CA ALA A 78 -6.62 -8.00 6.18
C ALA A 78 -7.86 -7.36 6.83
N PRO A 79 -8.92 -7.02 6.06
CA PRO A 79 -10.14 -6.51 6.68
C PRO A 79 -10.89 -7.57 7.52
N ASP A 80 -10.70 -8.88 7.25
CA ASP A 80 -11.40 -9.97 7.95
C ASP A 80 -10.53 -11.23 8.13
N ASP A 81 -9.31 -11.06 8.65
CA ASP A 81 -8.34 -12.14 8.93
C ASP A 81 -7.74 -12.90 7.71
N GLY A 82 -8.04 -12.48 6.47
CA GLY A 82 -7.57 -13.16 5.24
C GLY A 82 -6.43 -12.50 4.46
N GLY A 83 -5.92 -11.34 4.91
CA GLY A 83 -4.85 -10.61 4.23
C GLY A 83 -3.47 -10.76 4.88
N ILE A 84 -2.47 -10.04 4.36
CA ILE A 84 -1.09 -10.15 4.86
C ILE A 84 -0.88 -9.39 6.17
N VAL A 85 -1.34 -8.14 6.24
CA VAL A 85 -1.04 -7.23 7.35
C VAL A 85 -2.34 -6.71 7.98
N ALA A 86 -2.41 -6.78 9.31
CA ALA A 86 -3.51 -6.20 10.08
C ALA A 86 -3.19 -4.74 10.48
N GLY A 87 -4.07 -3.81 10.14
CA GLY A 87 -3.90 -2.39 10.47
C GLY A 87 -4.17 -2.08 11.95
N ASN A 88 -3.41 -1.15 12.55
CA ASN A 88 -3.70 -0.66 13.90
C ASN A 88 -3.17 0.78 14.11
N TRP A 89 -4.08 1.70 14.44
CA TRP A 89 -3.80 3.11 14.74
C TRP A 89 -4.13 3.51 16.18
N SER A 90 -4.49 2.56 17.05
CA SER A 90 -4.92 2.82 18.43
C SER A 90 -3.80 3.32 19.35
N GLY A 91 -2.53 3.09 18.99
CA GLY A 91 -1.38 3.35 19.85
C GLY A 91 -1.05 2.22 20.84
N ASP A 92 -1.94 1.24 21.01
CA ASP A 92 -1.67 -0.01 21.74
C ASP A 92 -1.42 -1.15 20.73
N TYR A 93 -0.19 -1.68 20.76
CA TYR A 93 0.25 -2.75 19.86
C TYR A 93 0.44 -4.08 20.60
N THR A 94 -0.23 -4.26 21.74
CA THR A 94 -0.23 -5.53 22.49
C THR A 94 -0.69 -6.68 21.58
N GLY A 95 0.07 -7.79 21.63
CA GLY A 95 -0.21 -8.97 20.81
C GLY A 95 0.34 -8.90 19.37
N GLY A 96 1.18 -7.91 19.05
CA GLY A 96 1.88 -7.83 17.77
C GLY A 96 3.13 -6.95 17.84
N THR A 97 3.63 -6.57 16.67
CA THR A 97 4.76 -5.67 16.49
C THR A 97 4.27 -4.25 16.22
N SER A 98 4.87 -3.27 16.88
CA SER A 98 4.61 -1.85 16.59
C SER A 98 4.92 -1.54 15.11
N PRO A 99 4.02 -0.88 14.37
CA PRO A 99 4.22 -0.50 12.97
C PRO A 99 5.50 0.31 12.72
N LEU A 100 5.99 1.04 13.72
CA LEU A 100 7.22 1.85 13.64
C LEU A 100 8.49 1.00 13.65
N SER A 101 8.43 -0.20 14.24
CA SER A 101 9.59 -1.10 14.41
C SER A 101 9.97 -1.82 13.11
N TRP A 102 9.06 -1.94 12.16
CA TRP A 102 9.37 -2.55 10.86
C TRP A 102 10.39 -1.72 10.09
N THR A 103 11.37 -2.42 9.51
CA THR A 103 12.45 -1.84 8.68
C THR A 103 12.43 -2.36 7.24
N GLY A 104 11.49 -3.24 6.91
CA GLY A 104 11.39 -3.88 5.61
C GLY A 104 10.22 -4.84 5.52
N SER A 105 9.94 -5.29 4.30
CA SER A 105 8.83 -6.19 3.99
C SER A 105 9.16 -7.65 4.27
N VAL A 106 10.44 -8.05 4.19
CA VAL A 106 10.86 -9.46 4.27
C VAL A 106 10.41 -10.13 5.57
N PRO A 107 10.65 -9.58 6.78
CA PRO A 107 10.23 -10.26 8.01
C PRO A 107 8.71 -10.42 8.12
N ILE A 108 7.95 -9.45 7.57
CA ILE A 108 6.48 -9.50 7.54
C ILE A 108 6.03 -10.63 6.62
N LEU A 109 6.61 -10.72 5.42
CA LEU A 109 6.26 -11.74 4.44
C LEU A 109 6.70 -13.14 4.90
N GLU A 110 7.83 -13.28 5.59
CA GLU A 110 8.27 -14.53 6.20
C GLU A 110 7.31 -15.01 7.30
N GLU A 111 6.90 -14.10 8.20
CA GLU A 111 5.95 -14.41 9.27
C GLU A 111 4.59 -14.84 8.68
N PHE A 112 4.07 -14.07 7.73
CA PHE A 112 2.85 -14.43 7.00
C PHE A 112 3.01 -15.75 6.27
N TRP A 113 4.15 -16.00 5.63
CA TRP A 113 4.38 -17.23 4.88
C TRP A 113 4.37 -18.46 5.79
N ALA A 114 4.89 -18.32 7.01
CA ALA A 114 4.95 -19.41 7.98
C ALA A 114 3.57 -19.73 8.61
N SER A 115 2.78 -18.71 8.94
CA SER A 115 1.50 -18.89 9.64
C SER A 115 0.28 -18.94 8.73
N LYS A 116 0.36 -18.29 7.56
CA LYS A 116 -0.78 -17.93 6.69
C LYS A 116 -1.86 -17.11 7.39
N THR A 117 -1.50 -16.41 8.46
CA THR A 117 -2.39 -15.53 9.21
C THR A 117 -1.87 -14.09 9.16
N PRO A 118 -2.74 -13.08 9.24
CA PRO A 118 -2.32 -11.69 9.17
C PRO A 118 -1.28 -11.33 10.23
N VAL A 119 -0.23 -10.63 9.79
CA VAL A 119 0.85 -10.12 10.63
C VAL A 119 0.41 -8.83 11.29
N ARG A 120 0.56 -8.77 12.61
CA ARG A 120 0.17 -7.64 13.45
C ARG A 120 1.43 -6.82 13.78
N PHE A 121 1.52 -5.51 13.55
CA PHE A 121 0.56 -4.61 12.90
C PHE A 121 1.22 -3.76 11.82
N GLY A 122 0.40 -3.15 10.96
CA GLY A 122 0.81 -2.19 9.95
C GLY A 122 0.09 -0.85 10.05
N GLN A 123 0.70 0.16 9.45
CA GLN A 123 0.09 1.45 9.09
C GLN A 123 0.46 1.76 7.64
N CYS A 124 0.00 2.89 7.09
CA CYS A 124 0.07 3.20 5.65
C CYS A 124 1.46 2.94 5.01
N TRP A 125 2.57 3.33 5.64
CA TRP A 125 3.91 3.07 5.10
C TRP A 125 4.31 1.59 5.09
N VAL A 126 3.80 0.79 6.03
CA VAL A 126 4.04 -0.66 6.09
C VAL A 126 3.30 -1.33 4.95
N PHE A 127 2.01 -1.01 4.77
CA PHE A 127 1.18 -1.45 3.66
C PHE A 127 1.83 -1.10 2.31
N CYS A 128 2.23 0.16 2.16
CA CYS A 128 2.94 0.68 1.00
C CYS A 128 4.26 -0.05 0.71
N GLY A 129 5.05 -0.34 1.74
CA GLY A 129 6.29 -1.12 1.63
C GLY A 129 6.06 -2.54 1.14
N VAL A 130 5.10 -3.25 1.74
CA VAL A 130 4.74 -4.62 1.37
C VAL A 130 4.16 -4.70 -0.05
N CYS A 131 3.28 -3.78 -0.42
CA CYS A 131 2.73 -3.68 -1.77
C CYS A 131 3.82 -3.46 -2.83
N THR A 132 4.79 -2.58 -2.56
CA THR A 132 5.91 -2.35 -3.49
C THR A 132 6.74 -3.61 -3.66
N THR A 133 7.08 -4.30 -2.58
CA THR A 133 7.83 -5.56 -2.62
C THR A 133 7.13 -6.60 -3.50
N ILE A 134 5.85 -6.85 -3.27
CA ILE A 134 5.08 -7.85 -4.02
C ILE A 134 4.96 -7.46 -5.50
N SER A 135 4.68 -6.18 -5.78
CA SER A 135 4.54 -5.69 -7.16
C SER A 135 5.86 -5.84 -7.93
N ARG A 136 7.00 -5.49 -7.31
CA ARG A 136 8.33 -5.65 -7.91
C ARG A 136 8.70 -7.12 -8.10
N ALA A 137 8.35 -8.00 -7.15
CA ALA A 137 8.56 -9.44 -7.27
C ALA A 137 7.80 -10.04 -8.47
N LEU A 138 6.62 -9.51 -8.78
CA LEU A 138 5.82 -9.88 -9.97
C LEU A 138 6.32 -9.21 -11.27
N GLY A 139 7.37 -8.40 -11.22
CA GLY A 139 7.92 -7.70 -12.37
C GLY A 139 7.17 -6.42 -12.78
N ILE A 140 6.24 -5.93 -11.95
CA ILE A 140 5.51 -4.69 -12.18
C ILE A 140 6.33 -3.53 -11.59
N PRO A 141 6.78 -2.54 -12.39
CA PRO A 141 7.52 -1.41 -11.85
C PRO A 141 6.65 -0.64 -10.87
N ALA A 142 7.13 -0.45 -9.64
CA ALA A 142 6.35 0.13 -8.56
C ALA A 142 7.17 1.05 -7.66
N ARG A 143 6.52 2.06 -7.07
CA ARG A 143 7.13 3.00 -6.11
C ARG A 143 6.16 3.40 -4.99
N CYS A 144 6.74 3.76 -3.85
CA CYS A 144 6.02 4.37 -2.72
C CYS A 144 5.84 5.86 -2.96
N ILE A 145 4.65 6.39 -2.67
CA ILE A 145 4.33 7.82 -2.69
C ILE A 145 3.91 8.24 -1.28
N THR A 146 4.33 9.44 -0.87
CA THR A 146 3.89 10.07 0.38
C THR A 146 3.18 11.37 0.05
N ASN A 147 1.96 11.53 0.57
CA ASN A 147 1.22 12.78 0.54
C ASN A 147 1.18 13.37 1.96
N PHE A 148 1.54 14.64 2.10
CA PHE A 148 1.46 15.35 3.38
C PHE A 148 0.16 16.15 3.45
N GLU A 149 -0.44 16.23 4.64
CA GLU A 149 -1.80 16.78 4.80
C GLU A 149 -2.82 16.03 3.92
N SER A 150 -2.82 14.70 4.04
CA SER A 150 -3.69 13.86 3.23
C SER A 150 -5.11 13.89 3.78
N ALA A 151 -6.01 14.50 3.01
CA ALA A 151 -7.44 14.48 3.25
C ALA A 151 -7.99 13.05 3.14
N HIS A 152 -8.83 12.67 4.11
CA HIS A 152 -9.67 11.49 4.10
C HIS A 152 -11.12 11.98 4.14
N ASP A 153 -11.72 12.03 2.96
CA ASP A 153 -13.10 12.41 2.69
C ASP A 153 -13.95 11.14 2.76
N THR A 154 -14.92 11.13 3.68
CA THR A 154 -15.74 9.96 4.01
C THR A 154 -17.10 9.94 3.30
N ASP A 155 -17.48 11.03 2.60
CA ASP A 155 -18.78 11.17 1.93
C ASP A 155 -18.69 11.40 0.41
N GLY A 156 -17.47 11.55 -0.12
CA GLY A 156 -17.19 11.74 -1.53
C GLY A 156 -17.52 13.14 -2.04
N SER A 157 -17.62 14.12 -1.14
CA SER A 157 -17.92 15.52 -1.45
C SER A 157 -16.77 16.28 -2.13
N ILE A 158 -15.55 15.75 -2.09
CA ILE A 158 -14.30 16.44 -2.50
C ILE A 158 -14.06 17.67 -1.60
N THR A 159 -14.62 17.67 -0.40
CA THR A 159 -14.39 18.67 0.65
C THR A 159 -13.95 17.98 1.95
N ILE A 160 -13.44 18.77 2.89
CA ILE A 160 -13.17 18.31 4.26
C ILE A 160 -13.88 19.27 5.19
N ASP A 161 -14.88 18.75 5.89
CA ASP A 161 -15.73 19.55 6.76
C ASP A 161 -15.28 19.44 8.22
N VAL A 162 -15.22 20.58 8.91
CA VAL A 162 -14.86 20.65 10.34
C VAL A 162 -15.96 21.38 11.10
N HIS A 163 -16.70 20.62 11.89
CA HIS A 163 -17.80 21.04 12.72
C HIS A 163 -17.31 21.39 14.13
N PHE A 164 -17.76 22.55 14.62
CA PHE A 164 -17.50 23.03 15.97
C PHE A 164 -18.82 23.20 16.71
N GLN A 165 -18.81 22.85 17.99
CA GLN A 165 -19.89 23.16 18.92
C GLN A 165 -19.94 24.66 19.20
N ALA A 166 -21.05 25.14 19.75
CA ALA A 166 -21.23 26.56 20.06
C ALA A 166 -20.21 27.12 21.08
N ASN A 167 -19.56 26.25 21.86
CA ASN A 167 -18.49 26.61 22.80
C ASN A 167 -17.09 26.72 22.14
N GLY A 168 -16.98 26.41 20.85
CA GLY A 168 -15.72 26.42 20.09
C GLY A 168 -14.91 25.13 20.16
N GLU A 169 -15.40 24.09 20.83
CA GLU A 169 -14.80 22.74 20.80
C GLU A 169 -15.21 21.99 19.53
N LEU A 170 -14.41 21.00 19.14
CA LEU A 170 -14.74 20.14 18.01
C LEU A 170 -16.01 19.32 18.31
N ASP A 171 -16.84 19.13 17.29
CA ASP A 171 -17.97 18.21 17.36
C ASP A 171 -17.55 16.83 16.86
N ASP A 172 -17.02 16.01 17.77
CA ASP A 172 -16.51 14.67 17.46
C ASP A 172 -17.58 13.74 16.85
N LEU A 173 -18.87 14.04 17.01
CA LEU A 173 -19.97 13.23 16.43
C LEU A 173 -20.31 13.61 14.99
N SER A 174 -19.87 14.79 14.54
CA SER A 174 -20.15 15.31 13.20
C SER A 174 -18.89 15.38 12.31
N ASN A 175 -17.72 15.05 12.85
CA ASN A 175 -16.43 15.13 12.15
C ASN A 175 -15.91 13.73 11.81
N ASP A 176 -16.46 13.13 10.75
CA ASP A 176 -15.98 11.85 10.22
C ASP A 176 -14.79 12.03 9.25
N ASP A 177 -14.70 13.19 8.60
CA ASP A 177 -13.55 13.57 7.78
C ASP A 177 -12.29 13.80 8.64
N SER A 178 -11.12 13.47 8.06
CA SER A 178 -9.86 13.70 8.75
C SER A 178 -8.73 14.13 7.82
N VAL A 179 -7.75 14.85 8.37
CA VAL A 179 -6.51 15.19 7.66
C VAL A 179 -5.35 14.50 8.34
N TRP A 180 -4.76 13.54 7.64
CA TRP A 180 -3.62 12.78 8.10
C TRP A 180 -2.35 13.62 7.92
N ASN A 181 -1.46 13.61 8.93
CA ASN A 181 -0.17 14.28 8.83
C ASN A 181 0.60 13.88 7.56
N PHE A 182 0.54 12.59 7.24
CA PHE A 182 0.91 12.04 5.94
C PHE A 182 0.15 10.74 5.70
N HIS A 183 0.02 10.39 4.43
CA HIS A 183 -0.47 9.10 3.98
C HIS A 183 0.44 8.54 2.89
N CYS A 184 0.61 7.22 2.86
CA CYS A 184 1.44 6.54 1.88
C CYS A 184 0.63 5.55 1.06
N TRP A 185 0.78 5.62 -0.26
CA TRP A 185 0.20 4.68 -1.22
C TRP A 185 1.25 4.30 -2.28
N ASN A 186 0.86 3.53 -3.27
CA ASN A 186 1.75 3.04 -4.29
C ASN A 186 1.37 3.54 -5.68
N GLU A 187 2.36 3.63 -6.57
CA GLU A 187 2.13 3.76 -8.00
C GLU A 187 2.75 2.57 -8.73
N ALA A 188 2.01 2.00 -9.68
CA ALA A 188 2.47 0.95 -10.58
C ALA A 188 2.49 1.45 -12.03
N TRP A 189 3.55 1.12 -12.77
CA TRP A 189 3.69 1.51 -14.17
C TRP A 189 3.04 0.47 -15.10
N MET A 190 2.02 0.89 -15.86
CA MET A 190 1.40 0.04 -16.87
C MET A 190 0.65 0.85 -17.93
N SER A 191 0.42 0.26 -19.09
CA SER A 191 -0.59 0.77 -20.03
C SER A 191 -2.01 0.46 -19.53
N ARG A 192 -2.97 1.29 -19.97
CA ARG A 192 -4.39 1.17 -19.63
C ARG A 192 -5.23 0.97 -20.88
N PRO A 193 -5.21 -0.22 -21.52
CA PRO A 193 -5.98 -0.49 -22.73
C PRO A 193 -7.50 -0.46 -22.51
N ASP A 194 -7.94 -0.47 -21.25
CA ASP A 194 -9.31 -0.27 -20.81
C ASP A 194 -9.74 1.21 -20.77
N LEU A 195 -8.80 2.15 -20.94
CA LEU A 195 -9.03 3.60 -20.98
C LEU A 195 -8.65 4.19 -22.35
N PRO A 196 -9.06 5.44 -22.66
CA PRO A 196 -8.58 6.14 -23.84
C PRO A 196 -7.05 6.29 -23.87
N ALA A 197 -6.49 6.53 -25.05
CA ALA A 197 -5.06 6.78 -25.19
C ALA A 197 -4.63 8.01 -24.36
N GLY A 198 -3.51 7.88 -23.64
CA GLY A 198 -2.96 8.93 -22.78
C GLY A 198 -3.11 8.69 -21.28
N TYR A 199 -3.91 7.70 -20.86
CA TYR A 199 -4.13 7.37 -19.43
C TYR A 199 -3.23 6.24 -18.89
N GLY A 200 -2.25 5.78 -19.69
CA GLY A 200 -1.21 4.86 -19.21
C GLY A 200 -0.14 5.56 -18.36
N GLY A 201 0.85 4.79 -17.89
CA GLY A 201 1.93 5.29 -17.04
C GLY A 201 1.70 4.90 -15.58
N TRP A 202 2.00 5.81 -14.65
CA TRP A 202 1.82 5.56 -13.21
C TRP A 202 0.35 5.51 -12.80
N GLN A 203 -0.05 4.40 -12.20
CA GLN A 203 -1.40 4.15 -11.70
C GLN A 203 -1.36 4.09 -10.18
N ALA A 204 -2.09 4.97 -9.50
CA ALA A 204 -2.22 4.94 -8.05
C ALA A 204 -3.00 3.69 -7.61
N PHE A 205 -2.52 3.02 -6.56
CA PHE A 205 -3.21 1.96 -5.86
C PHE A 205 -2.83 2.01 -4.37
N ASP A 206 -3.75 1.60 -3.51
CA ASP A 206 -3.59 1.73 -2.07
C ASP A 206 -4.19 0.53 -1.37
N SER A 207 -3.41 -0.07 -0.47
CA SER A 207 -3.84 -1.19 0.37
C SER A 207 -4.24 -0.77 1.77
N THR A 208 -4.04 0.50 2.14
CA THR A 208 -4.46 1.00 3.46
C THR A 208 -6.00 1.05 3.51
N PRO A 209 -6.66 0.36 4.45
CA PRO A 209 -8.12 0.42 4.55
C PRO A 209 -8.55 1.81 5.00
N GLN A 210 -9.16 2.56 4.10
CA GLN A 210 -9.78 3.85 4.35
C GLN A 210 -11.24 3.75 3.92
N GLU A 211 -11.46 3.67 2.60
CA GLU A 211 -12.79 3.51 2.00
C GLU A 211 -12.98 2.14 1.36
N THR A 212 -14.24 1.69 1.31
CA THR A 212 -14.60 0.43 0.64
C THR A 212 -14.66 0.60 -0.88
N SER A 213 -14.20 -0.41 -1.64
CA SER A 213 -14.26 -0.43 -3.11
C SER A 213 -14.58 -1.84 -3.61
N ASP A 214 -15.55 -1.95 -4.52
CA ASP A 214 -16.08 -3.22 -5.07
C ASP A 214 -15.11 -4.02 -5.95
#